data_AF-A0A974I1V5-F1
#
_entry.id   AF-A0A974I1V5-F1
#
_cell.length_a   1.000
_cell.length_b   1.000
_cell.length_c   1.000
_cell.angle_alpha   90.00
_cell.angle_beta   90.00
_cell.angle_gamma   90.00
#
_symmetry.space_group_name_H-M   'P 1'
#
loop_
_entity.id
_entity.type
_entity.pdbx_description
1 polymer ?
#
loop_
_entity_poly.entity_id
_entity_poly.type
_entity_poly.pdbx_seq_one_letter_code
_entity_poly.pdbx_strand_id
1 'polypeptide(L)'
;MQHYAIYQVKTKLSIHKHWDTLTRDPALGRLVSPHPLITYKRNTSIGDLLTHSHYQRGSKRTCCKTPGTFRCGACEQCPFLKMSSTFVNEQSKFDMYHHISCTTTFVVYLFTCHCGSMYVGKTIRMLKRRIYEHIRDIKNCNLTSSIAKHIYCSHNGRYSGCFFQGIDRLHGDIRGGDLENRLLQLETSWIFRLNTYKSEFGLNGHLNFQAFIHK
;
A
#
# COMPACT_ATOMS: atom_id res chain seq x y z
N MET A 1 38.55 20.20 15.02
CA MET A 1 38.14 19.96 13.62
C MET A 1 39.30 19.99 12.62
N GLN A 2 40.29 20.90 12.73
CA GLN A 2 41.41 21.00 11.79
C GLN A 2 42.33 19.76 11.72
N HIS A 3 42.61 19.09 12.85
CA HIS A 3 43.48 17.90 12.88
C HIS A 3 42.99 16.71 12.03
N TYR A 4 41.68 16.52 11.92
CA TYR A 4 41.09 15.38 11.22
C TYR A 4 41.06 15.59 9.69
N ALA A 5 40.82 16.83 9.25
CA ALA A 5 40.89 17.21 7.84
C ALA A 5 42.31 16.96 7.27
N ILE A 6 43.34 17.28 8.05
CA ILE A 6 44.74 17.03 7.66
C ILE A 6 45.02 15.53 7.50
N TYR A 7 44.48 14.69 8.39
CA TYR A 7 44.67 13.25 8.33
C TYR A 7 44.02 12.64 7.09
N GLN A 8 42.78 13.03 6.77
CA GLN A 8 42.07 12.57 5.57
C GLN A 8 42.79 12.95 4.27
N VAL A 9 43.34 14.16 4.20
CA VAL A 9 44.13 14.62 3.05
C VAL A 9 45.41 13.79 2.89
N LYS A 10 46.12 13.50 3.99
CA LYS A 10 47.32 12.64 3.96
C LYS A 10 47.00 11.20 3.53
N THR A 11 45.91 10.63 4.01
CA THR A 11 45.46 9.28 3.61
C THR A 11 45.11 9.23 2.13
N LYS A 12 44.37 10.23 1.63
CA LYS A 12 44.04 10.34 0.20
C LYS A 12 45.30 10.38 -0.67
N LEU A 13 46.26 11.25 -0.34
CA LEU A 13 47.52 11.37 -1.08
C LEU A 13 48.32 10.05 -1.06
N SER A 14 48.32 9.35 0.06
CA SER A 14 49.01 8.06 0.20
C SER A 14 48.38 6.98 -0.66
N ILE A 15 47.04 6.92 -0.73
CA ILE A 15 46.31 5.97 -1.58
C ILE A 15 46.61 6.25 -3.06
N HIS A 16 46.53 7.51 -3.49
CA HIS A 16 46.82 7.86 -4.88
C HIS A 16 48.27 7.53 -5.27
N LYS A 17 49.24 7.81 -4.39
CA LYS A 17 50.66 7.56 -4.66
C LYS A 17 50.98 6.08 -4.91
N HIS A 18 50.26 5.16 -4.27
CA HIS A 18 50.56 3.73 -4.33
C HIS A 18 49.50 2.93 -5.10
N TRP A 19 48.51 3.59 -5.72
CA TRP A 19 47.41 2.92 -6.41
C TRP A 19 47.89 2.00 -7.54
N ASP A 20 48.90 2.43 -8.29
CA ASP A 20 49.49 1.62 -9.37
C ASP A 20 50.05 0.28 -8.88
N THR A 21 50.44 0.19 -7.61
CA THR A 21 50.90 -1.07 -7.01
C THR A 21 49.74 -2.07 -6.90
N LEU A 22 48.55 -1.59 -6.53
CA LEU A 22 47.34 -2.41 -6.44
C LEU A 22 46.82 -2.80 -7.83
N THR A 23 46.92 -1.91 -8.81
CA THR A 23 46.47 -2.17 -10.18
C THR A 23 47.36 -3.17 -10.91
N ARG A 24 48.66 -3.21 -10.61
CA ARG A 24 49.63 -4.16 -11.21
C ARG A 24 49.63 -5.53 -10.56
N ASP A 25 48.97 -5.69 -9.41
CA ASP A 25 48.88 -6.98 -8.74
C ASP A 25 47.98 -7.97 -9.52
N PRO A 26 48.43 -9.19 -9.82
CA PRO A 26 47.68 -10.15 -10.64
C PRO A 26 46.33 -10.57 -10.05
N ALA A 27 46.17 -10.53 -8.72
CA ALA A 27 44.96 -10.93 -8.02
C ALA A 27 44.03 -9.73 -7.77
N LEU A 28 44.58 -8.63 -7.27
CA LEU A 28 43.82 -7.44 -6.87
C LEU A 28 43.52 -6.50 -8.03
N GLY A 29 44.39 -6.43 -9.05
CA GLY A 29 44.24 -5.53 -10.20
C GLY A 29 42.94 -5.76 -10.98
N ARG A 30 42.41 -6.99 -10.97
CA ARG A 30 41.11 -7.34 -11.58
C ARG A 30 39.91 -6.89 -10.75
N LEU A 31 40.10 -6.63 -9.45
CA LEU A 31 39.04 -6.30 -8.49
C LEU A 31 38.94 -4.80 -8.22
N VAL A 32 39.97 -4.03 -8.54
CA VAL A 32 40.05 -2.59 -8.29
C VAL A 32 39.82 -1.80 -9.56
N SER A 33 39.24 -0.60 -9.43
CA SER A 33 39.03 0.30 -10.56
C SER A 33 40.35 0.90 -11.07
N PRO A 34 40.43 1.32 -12.35
CA PRO A 34 41.64 1.94 -12.91
C PRO A 34 42.14 3.16 -12.13
N HIS A 35 41.23 3.86 -11.42
CA HIS A 35 41.55 4.97 -10.52
C HIS A 35 40.82 4.79 -9.18
N PRO A 36 41.39 5.25 -8.05
CA PRO A 36 40.76 5.12 -6.75
C PRO A 36 39.54 6.03 -6.63
N LEU A 37 38.39 5.44 -6.31
CA LEU A 37 37.18 6.17 -5.94
C LEU A 37 37.16 6.37 -4.42
N ILE A 38 37.34 7.61 -3.98
CA ILE A 38 37.40 7.96 -2.55
C ILE A 38 36.12 8.70 -2.18
N THR A 39 35.37 8.16 -1.22
CA THR A 39 34.19 8.82 -0.64
C THR A 39 34.48 9.24 0.79
N TYR A 40 33.99 10.42 1.17
CA TYR A 40 34.12 10.90 2.55
C TYR A 40 32.90 10.45 3.35
N LYS A 41 33.16 9.73 4.44
CA LYS A 41 32.13 9.42 5.43
C LYS A 41 32.14 10.48 6.53
N ARG A 42 30.98 11.06 6.84
CA ARG A 42 30.82 11.94 7.99
C ARG A 42 31.08 11.16 9.29
N ASN A 43 31.62 11.83 10.29
CA ASN A 43 31.82 11.22 11.61
C ASN A 43 30.48 10.90 12.27
N THR A 44 30.45 9.83 13.07
CA THR A 44 29.31 9.49 13.92
C THR A 44 29.15 10.55 14.99
N SER A 45 28.04 11.29 14.97
CA SER A 45 27.70 12.26 16.00
C SER A 45 27.05 11.57 17.21
N ILE A 46 26.94 12.28 18.34
CA ILE A 46 26.13 11.84 19.49
C ILE A 46 24.69 11.58 19.03
N GLY A 47 24.16 12.43 18.14
CA GLY A 47 22.87 12.20 17.49
C GLY A 47 22.81 10.86 16.77
N ASP A 48 23.81 10.48 15.99
CA ASP A 48 23.83 9.18 15.30
C ASP A 48 23.96 7.98 16.25
N LEU A 49 24.57 8.19 17.42
CA LEU A 49 24.71 7.16 18.45
C LEU A 49 23.41 6.95 19.23
N LEU A 50 22.71 8.05 19.54
CA LEU A 50 21.45 8.05 20.28
C LEU A 50 20.23 7.79 19.39
N THR A 51 20.31 8.12 18.10
CA THR A 51 19.21 7.95 17.15
C THR A 51 19.38 6.62 16.43
N HIS A 52 18.70 5.59 16.91
CA HIS A 52 18.65 4.32 16.19
C HIS A 52 17.80 4.45 14.93
N SER A 53 18.21 3.75 13.87
CA SER A 53 17.30 3.54 12.75
C SER A 53 16.06 2.79 13.23
N HIS A 54 14.90 3.42 13.15
CA HIS A 54 13.59 2.75 13.27
C HIS A 54 13.34 1.73 12.15
N TYR A 55 14.33 1.42 11.31
CA TYR A 55 14.31 0.23 10.49
C TYR A 55 14.22 -1.00 11.40
N GLN A 56 12.98 -1.38 11.72
CA GLN A 56 12.73 -2.75 12.10
C GLN A 56 13.02 -3.55 10.85
N ARG A 57 14.12 -4.32 10.87
CA ARG A 57 14.35 -5.38 9.91
C ARG A 57 13.08 -6.20 9.96
N GLY A 58 12.22 -6.04 8.96
CA GLY A 58 10.84 -6.53 8.98
C GLY A 58 10.90 -7.93 9.55
N SER A 59 10.18 -8.15 10.66
CA SER A 59 10.18 -9.44 11.33
C SER A 59 10.13 -10.50 10.23
N LYS A 60 11.14 -11.38 10.16
CA LYS A 60 11.15 -12.50 9.20
C LYS A 60 9.93 -13.42 9.38
N ARG A 61 9.03 -13.10 10.32
CA ARG A 61 7.62 -13.48 10.30
C ARG A 61 6.80 -12.64 9.31
N THR A 62 7.27 -12.45 8.08
CA THR A 62 6.32 -12.55 6.95
C THR A 62 5.99 -14.04 6.87
N CYS A 63 5.18 -14.52 7.82
CA CYS A 63 4.67 -15.87 7.79
C CYS A 63 3.71 -15.91 6.61
N CYS A 64 4.25 -16.20 5.42
CA CYS A 64 3.62 -16.81 4.25
C CYS A 64 2.11 -16.65 4.13
N LYS A 65 1.57 -15.44 4.33
CA LYS A 65 0.14 -15.21 4.16
C LYS A 65 -0.06 -15.06 2.67
N THR A 66 -0.70 -16.06 2.07
CA THR A 66 -1.10 -16.01 0.68
C THR A 66 -1.88 -14.72 0.43
N PRO A 67 -1.55 -13.95 -0.63
CA PRO A 67 -2.32 -12.76 -0.97
C PRO A 67 -3.78 -13.12 -1.24
N GLY A 68 -4.69 -12.26 -0.81
CA GLY A 68 -6.12 -12.49 -0.98
C GLY A 68 -6.98 -11.89 0.12
N THR A 69 -8.29 -11.98 -0.07
CA THR A 69 -9.29 -11.68 0.95
C THR A 69 -9.65 -12.95 1.72
N PHE A 70 -9.66 -12.85 3.06
CA PHE A 70 -9.91 -13.98 3.96
C PHE A 70 -10.96 -13.63 5.02
N ARG A 71 -11.73 -14.64 5.43
CA ARG A 71 -12.66 -14.53 6.55
C ARG A 71 -11.91 -14.75 7.87
N CYS A 72 -12.30 -14.00 8.89
CA CYS A 72 -11.80 -14.16 10.27
C CYS A 72 -12.56 -15.25 11.04
N GLY A 73 -13.61 -15.84 10.44
CA GLY A 73 -14.35 -16.97 10.99
C GLY A 73 -15.33 -16.66 12.14
N ALA A 74 -15.17 -15.52 12.81
CA ALA A 74 -15.91 -15.19 14.04
C ALA A 74 -16.82 -13.95 13.91
N CYS A 75 -17.13 -13.49 12.68
CA CYS A 75 -17.85 -12.24 12.45
C CYS A 75 -19.10 -12.41 11.58
N GLU A 76 -20.18 -11.69 11.91
CA GLU A 76 -21.43 -11.69 11.14
C GLU A 76 -21.28 -11.12 9.72
N GLN A 77 -20.23 -10.34 9.47
CA GLN A 77 -19.98 -9.70 8.17
C GLN A 77 -19.16 -10.58 7.23
N CYS A 78 -18.58 -11.66 7.76
CA CYS A 78 -17.73 -12.60 7.04
C CYS A 78 -18.45 -13.29 5.86
N PRO A 79 -19.76 -13.65 5.94
CA PRO A 79 -20.51 -14.18 4.81
C PRO A 79 -20.53 -13.26 3.58
N PHE A 80 -20.49 -11.94 3.78
CA PHE A 80 -20.46 -10.97 2.68
C PHE A 80 -19.07 -10.80 2.06
N LEU A 81 -18.02 -11.40 2.62
CA LEU A 81 -16.69 -11.37 2.03
C LEU A 81 -16.52 -12.48 0.99
N LYS A 82 -16.12 -12.09 -0.22
CA LYS A 82 -15.61 -13.00 -1.25
C LYS A 82 -14.15 -13.30 -0.98
N MET A 83 -13.86 -14.58 -0.74
CA MET A 83 -12.49 -15.06 -0.61
C MET A 83 -11.92 -15.30 -2.01
N SER A 84 -10.86 -14.59 -2.36
CA SER A 84 -10.17 -14.72 -3.64
C SER A 84 -8.84 -13.98 -3.57
N SER A 85 -7.85 -14.46 -4.32
CA SER A 85 -6.55 -13.82 -4.55
C SER A 85 -6.55 -12.89 -5.76
N THR A 86 -7.68 -12.79 -6.46
CA THR A 86 -7.84 -11.96 -7.65
C THR A 86 -9.19 -11.25 -7.65
N PHE A 87 -9.29 -10.17 -8.41
CA PHE A 87 -10.56 -9.48 -8.68
C PHE A 87 -10.60 -9.06 -10.14
N VAL A 88 -11.81 -8.80 -10.65
CA VAL A 88 -12.03 -8.58 -12.08
C VAL A 88 -12.85 -7.32 -12.31
N ASN A 89 -12.53 -6.65 -13.39
CA ASN A 89 -13.42 -5.76 -14.14
C ASN A 89 -13.76 -6.48 -15.45
N GLU A 90 -14.77 -6.03 -16.20
CA GLU A 90 -15.17 -6.56 -17.52
C GLU A 90 -13.99 -6.72 -18.49
N GLN A 91 -12.99 -5.84 -18.38
CA GLN A 91 -11.86 -5.77 -19.31
C GLN A 91 -10.58 -6.44 -18.78
N SER A 92 -10.42 -6.58 -17.46
CA SER A 92 -9.13 -6.90 -16.85
C SER A 92 -9.27 -7.70 -15.56
N LYS A 93 -8.38 -8.68 -15.39
CA LYS A 93 -8.17 -9.40 -14.14
C LYS A 93 -6.96 -8.83 -13.39
N PHE A 94 -7.12 -8.64 -12.09
CA PHE A 94 -6.10 -8.08 -11.20
C PHE A 94 -5.73 -9.09 -10.12
N ASP A 95 -4.43 -9.29 -9.93
CA ASP A 95 -3.89 -10.09 -8.83
C ASP A 95 -3.78 -9.23 -7.57
N MET A 96 -4.06 -9.85 -6.43
CA MET A 96 -3.90 -9.23 -5.12
C MET A 96 -2.48 -9.42 -4.59
N TYR A 97 -1.95 -8.39 -3.94
CA TYR A 97 -0.59 -8.40 -3.37
C TYR A 97 -0.58 -8.46 -1.84
N HIS A 98 -1.74 -8.30 -1.20
CA HIS A 98 -1.86 -8.24 0.25
C HIS A 98 -2.79 -9.32 0.78
N HIS A 99 -2.44 -9.86 1.95
CA HIS A 99 -3.39 -10.61 2.77
C HIS A 99 -4.29 -9.64 3.53
N ILE A 100 -5.58 -9.65 3.21
CA ILE A 100 -6.61 -8.78 3.80
C ILE A 100 -7.70 -9.65 4.42
N SER A 101 -8.15 -9.28 5.61
CA SER A 101 -9.29 -9.91 6.29
C SER A 101 -10.29 -8.88 6.80
N CYS A 102 -11.45 -9.34 7.28
CA CYS A 102 -12.44 -8.51 7.98
C CYS A 102 -11.86 -7.65 9.12
N THR A 103 -10.74 -8.05 9.73
CA THR A 103 -10.11 -7.34 10.85
C THR A 103 -9.02 -6.36 10.40
N THR A 104 -8.71 -6.31 9.10
CA THR A 104 -7.67 -5.43 8.57
C THR A 104 -8.15 -3.98 8.52
N THR A 105 -7.26 -3.05 8.91
CA THR A 105 -7.44 -1.58 8.88
C THR A 105 -6.72 -0.96 7.68
N PHE A 106 -7.04 0.30 7.35
CA PHE A 106 -6.49 1.02 6.19
C PHE A 106 -6.63 0.24 4.87
N VAL A 107 -7.86 -0.17 4.57
CA VAL A 107 -8.21 -1.03 3.43
C VAL A 107 -8.95 -0.24 2.37
N VAL A 108 -8.60 -0.48 1.12
CA VAL A 108 -9.46 -0.20 -0.04
C VAL A 108 -10.22 -1.49 -0.38
N TYR A 109 -11.53 -1.41 -0.47
CA TYR A 109 -12.41 -2.54 -0.74
C TYR A 109 -13.25 -2.29 -2.00
N LEU A 110 -13.64 -3.39 -2.63
CA LEU A 110 -14.56 -3.46 -3.75
C LEU A 110 -15.86 -4.09 -3.27
N PHE A 111 -16.98 -3.43 -3.53
CA PHE A 111 -18.30 -4.03 -3.49
C PHE A 111 -18.73 -4.36 -4.92
N THR A 112 -19.30 -5.55 -5.09
CA THR A 112 -19.85 -6.00 -6.38
C THR A 112 -21.28 -6.45 -6.16
N CYS A 113 -22.20 -5.84 -6.90
CA CYS A 113 -23.59 -6.24 -6.96
C CYS A 113 -23.75 -7.51 -7.79
N HIS A 114 -24.80 -8.28 -7.54
CA HIS A 114 -25.14 -9.47 -8.33
C HIS A 114 -25.47 -9.14 -9.80
N CYS A 115 -25.79 -7.88 -10.13
CA CYS A 115 -25.95 -7.40 -11.50
C CYS A 115 -24.65 -6.98 -12.19
N GLY A 116 -23.51 -7.06 -11.50
CA GLY A 116 -22.21 -6.66 -12.02
C GLY A 116 -21.77 -5.24 -11.64
N SER A 117 -22.68 -4.37 -11.17
CA SER A 117 -22.30 -3.02 -10.77
C SER A 117 -21.30 -2.99 -9.61
N MET A 118 -20.33 -2.09 -9.65
CA MET A 118 -19.19 -2.06 -8.73
C MET A 118 -19.06 -0.72 -7.98
N TYR A 119 -18.63 -0.79 -6.73
CA TYR A 119 -18.27 0.37 -5.90
C TYR A 119 -16.90 0.14 -5.26
N VAL A 120 -16.00 1.09 -5.39
CA VAL A 120 -14.73 1.13 -4.65
C VAL A 120 -14.87 2.07 -3.47
N GLY A 121 -14.43 1.65 -2.29
CA GLY A 121 -14.38 2.53 -1.13
C GLY A 121 -13.15 2.28 -0.26
N LYS A 122 -12.84 3.22 0.62
CA LYS A 122 -11.81 3.06 1.66
C LYS A 122 -12.37 3.00 3.08
N THR A 123 -11.57 2.44 3.98
CA THR A 123 -11.80 2.51 5.42
C THR A 123 -10.49 2.52 6.19
N ILE A 124 -10.37 3.45 7.14
CA ILE A 124 -9.29 3.47 8.14
C ILE A 124 -9.57 2.41 9.22
N ARG A 125 -10.84 2.22 9.58
CA ARG A 125 -11.30 1.23 10.58
C ARG A 125 -11.29 -0.17 9.99
N MET A 126 -11.46 -1.19 10.84
CA MET A 126 -11.56 -2.58 10.40
C MET A 126 -12.63 -2.77 9.32
N LEU A 127 -12.30 -3.53 8.26
CA LEU A 127 -13.19 -3.77 7.12
C LEU A 127 -14.59 -4.26 7.53
N LYS A 128 -14.69 -5.13 8.53
CA LYS A 128 -15.99 -5.62 9.06
C LYS A 128 -16.92 -4.50 9.50
N ARG A 129 -16.39 -3.42 10.09
CA ARG A 129 -17.21 -2.29 10.54
C ARG A 129 -17.79 -1.53 9.36
N ARG A 130 -17.01 -1.39 8.27
CA ARG A 130 -17.48 -0.74 7.05
C ARG A 130 -18.52 -1.57 6.30
N ILE A 131 -18.34 -2.89 6.25
CA ILE A 131 -19.33 -3.82 5.67
C ILE A 131 -20.65 -3.74 6.46
N TYR A 132 -20.58 -3.78 7.80
CA TYR A 132 -21.76 -3.64 8.64
C TYR A 132 -22.54 -2.35 8.34
N GLU A 133 -21.85 -1.22 8.20
CA GLU A 133 -22.49 0.07 7.87
C GLU A 133 -23.22 0.03 6.54
N HIS A 134 -22.60 -0.51 5.48
CA HIS A 134 -23.25 -0.66 4.18
C HIS A 134 -24.47 -1.57 4.24
N ILE A 135 -24.37 -2.71 4.93
CA ILE A 135 -25.50 -3.63 5.11
C ILE A 135 -26.63 -2.96 5.90
N ARG A 136 -26.30 -2.17 6.92
CA ARG A 136 -27.30 -1.40 7.68
C ARG A 136 -27.97 -0.33 6.81
N ASP A 137 -27.21 0.38 5.98
CA ASP A 137 -27.75 1.35 5.02
C ASP A 137 -28.71 0.70 4.03
N ILE A 138 -28.38 -0.51 3.54
CA ILE A 138 -29.26 -1.33 2.71
C ILE A 138 -30.49 -1.82 3.48
N LYS A 139 -30.43 -2.08 4.79
CA LYS A 139 -31.63 -2.47 5.55
C LYS A 139 -32.56 -1.30 5.85
N ASN A 140 -31.99 -0.11 5.98
CA ASN A 140 -32.70 1.10 6.38
C ASN A 140 -33.17 1.97 5.21
N CYS A 141 -33.01 1.52 3.95
CA CYS A 141 -33.34 2.34 2.78
C CYS A 141 -32.64 3.71 2.77
N ASN A 142 -31.36 3.74 3.16
CA ASN A 142 -30.60 4.98 3.15
C ASN A 142 -30.20 5.37 1.72
N LEU A 143 -31.07 6.12 1.03
CA LEU A 143 -30.86 6.56 -0.35
C LEU A 143 -29.67 7.51 -0.57
N THR A 144 -29.02 7.97 0.51
CA THR A 144 -27.77 8.75 0.43
C THR A 144 -26.54 7.87 0.15
N SER A 145 -26.60 6.59 0.52
CA SER A 145 -25.57 5.61 0.18
C SER A 145 -25.78 5.12 -1.25
N SER A 146 -24.76 5.27 -2.11
CA SER A 146 -24.87 4.85 -3.52
C SER A 146 -25.15 3.36 -3.66
N ILE A 147 -24.53 2.53 -2.81
CA ILE A 147 -24.79 1.09 -2.73
C ILE A 147 -26.25 0.83 -2.35
N ALA A 148 -26.73 1.42 -1.25
CA ALA A 148 -28.10 1.17 -0.79
C ALA A 148 -29.13 1.67 -1.80
N LYS A 149 -28.96 2.89 -2.32
CA LYS A 149 -29.81 3.45 -3.39
C LYS A 149 -29.91 2.51 -4.58
N HIS A 150 -28.77 2.00 -5.08
CA HIS A 150 -28.76 1.06 -6.19
C HIS A 150 -29.52 -0.23 -5.86
N ILE A 151 -29.26 -0.85 -4.70
CA ILE A 151 -29.95 -2.08 -4.30
C ILE A 151 -31.47 -1.89 -4.22
N TYR A 152 -31.95 -0.76 -3.69
CA TYR A 152 -33.38 -0.48 -3.65
C TYR A 152 -33.97 -0.19 -5.02
N CYS A 153 -33.39 0.75 -5.77
CA CYS A 153 -33.94 1.21 -7.03
C CYS A 153 -33.85 0.14 -8.13
N SER A 154 -32.78 -0.64 -8.18
CA SER A 154 -32.53 -1.62 -9.24
C SER A 154 -32.96 -3.04 -8.87
N HIS A 155 -33.01 -3.37 -7.57
CA HIS A 155 -33.22 -4.75 -7.11
C HIS A 155 -34.30 -4.90 -6.03
N ASN A 156 -35.11 -3.85 -5.80
CA ASN A 156 -36.19 -3.85 -4.81
C ASN A 156 -35.71 -4.30 -3.41
N GLY A 157 -34.53 -3.84 -3.00
CA GLY A 157 -33.94 -4.14 -1.69
C GLY A 157 -33.23 -5.50 -1.61
N ARG A 158 -33.24 -6.31 -2.67
CA ARG A 158 -32.60 -7.64 -2.67
C ARG A 158 -31.10 -7.49 -2.93
N TYR A 159 -30.29 -7.88 -1.95
CA TYR A 159 -28.82 -7.88 -2.04
C TYR A 159 -28.19 -9.28 -1.97
N SER A 160 -29.01 -10.33 -2.09
CA SER A 160 -28.51 -11.71 -2.21
C SER A 160 -27.57 -11.83 -3.39
N GLY A 161 -26.39 -12.43 -3.18
CA GLY A 161 -25.35 -12.55 -4.21
C GLY A 161 -24.40 -11.35 -4.31
N CYS A 162 -24.68 -10.23 -3.65
CA CYS A 162 -23.71 -9.14 -3.53
C CYS A 162 -22.59 -9.52 -2.54
N PHE A 163 -21.38 -9.02 -2.79
CA PHE A 163 -20.23 -9.30 -1.93
C PHE A 163 -19.25 -8.13 -1.87
N PHE A 164 -18.41 -8.17 -0.84
CA PHE A 164 -17.28 -7.29 -0.62
C PHE A 164 -15.97 -8.06 -0.76
N GLN A 165 -14.92 -7.38 -1.19
CA GLN A 165 -13.57 -7.90 -1.25
C GLN A 165 -12.60 -6.80 -0.84
N GLY A 166 -11.63 -7.09 0.02
CA GLY A 166 -10.53 -6.15 0.26
C GLY A 166 -9.55 -6.28 -0.89
N ILE A 167 -9.30 -5.20 -1.64
CA ILE A 167 -8.50 -5.28 -2.87
C ILE A 167 -7.09 -4.71 -2.69
N ASP A 168 -6.92 -3.79 -1.74
CA ASP A 168 -5.63 -3.16 -1.45
C ASP A 168 -5.59 -2.66 -0.01
N ARG A 169 -4.40 -2.38 0.52
CA ARG A 169 -4.23 -1.84 1.88
C ARG A 169 -2.94 -1.06 2.04
N LEU A 170 -2.95 -0.15 3.01
CA LEU A 170 -1.71 0.43 3.52
C LEU A 170 -1.24 -0.32 4.76
N HIS A 171 0.08 -0.43 4.89
CA HIS A 171 0.73 -0.83 6.12
C HIS A 171 1.05 0.44 6.90
N GLY A 172 0.66 0.49 8.17
CA GLY A 172 0.98 1.64 9.03
C GLY A 172 2.46 1.62 9.36
N ASP A 173 3.26 2.47 8.71
CA ASP A 173 4.64 2.73 9.11
C ASP A 173 4.73 3.95 10.02
N ILE A 174 5.54 3.81 11.08
CA ILE A 174 5.74 4.77 12.17
C ILE A 174 6.34 6.11 11.69
N ARG A 175 6.93 6.15 10.49
CA ARG A 175 7.57 7.36 9.90
C ARG A 175 6.64 8.25 9.07
N GLY A 176 5.32 8.07 9.23
CA GLY A 176 4.25 9.06 9.06
C GLY A 176 4.38 10.09 7.93
N GLY A 177 3.84 9.76 6.75
CA GLY A 177 3.17 10.77 5.93
C GLY A 177 1.68 10.82 6.28
N ASP A 178 0.91 11.67 5.61
CA ASP A 178 -0.56 11.66 5.73
C ASP A 178 -1.13 10.33 5.17
N LEU A 179 -1.28 9.34 6.06
CA LEU A 179 -1.75 7.99 5.73
C LEU A 179 -3.20 8.02 5.23
N GLU A 180 -3.99 8.98 5.69
CA GLU A 180 -5.36 9.16 5.21
C GLU A 180 -5.37 9.69 3.79
N ASN A 181 -4.52 10.68 3.47
CA ASN A 181 -4.39 11.18 2.10
C ASN A 181 -3.82 10.11 1.17
N ARG A 182 -2.83 9.32 1.60
CA ARG A 182 -2.34 8.17 0.83
C ARG A 182 -3.44 7.12 0.58
N LEU A 183 -4.27 6.85 1.59
CA LEU A 183 -5.40 5.93 1.43
C LEU A 183 -6.45 6.49 0.47
N LEU A 184 -6.66 7.80 0.49
CA LEU A 184 -7.54 8.51 -0.46
C LEU A 184 -6.97 8.44 -1.90
N GLN A 185 -5.67 8.67 -2.09
CA GLN A 185 -5.01 8.50 -3.38
C GLN A 185 -5.13 7.06 -3.90
N LEU A 186 -4.99 6.07 -3.01
CA LEU A 186 -5.13 4.65 -3.35
C LEU A 186 -6.56 4.32 -3.78
N GLU A 187 -7.56 4.81 -3.04
CA GLU A 187 -8.98 4.69 -3.39
C GLU A 187 -9.28 5.30 -4.77
N THR A 188 -8.87 6.56 -5.01
CA THR A 188 -9.08 7.24 -6.30
C THR A 188 -8.43 6.50 -7.45
N SER A 189 -7.21 5.97 -7.25
CA SER A 189 -6.52 5.16 -8.25
C SER A 189 -7.32 3.92 -8.63
N TRP A 190 -7.94 3.24 -7.66
CA TRP A 190 -8.76 2.06 -7.92
C TRP A 190 -10.12 2.40 -8.54
N ILE A 191 -10.76 3.50 -8.12
CA ILE A 191 -11.98 4.00 -8.78
C ILE A 191 -11.71 4.22 -10.27
N PHE A 192 -10.59 4.86 -10.60
CA PHE A 192 -10.19 5.10 -11.99
C PHE A 192 -9.89 3.80 -12.75
N ARG A 193 -9.02 2.93 -12.21
CA ARG A 193 -8.61 1.67 -12.85
C ARG A 193 -9.77 0.70 -13.09
N LEU A 194 -10.74 0.67 -12.17
CA LEU A 194 -11.91 -0.21 -12.26
C LEU A 194 -13.10 0.48 -12.95
N ASN A 195 -12.95 1.71 -13.44
CA ASN A 195 -14.00 2.48 -14.11
C ASN A 195 -15.29 2.62 -13.28
N THR A 196 -15.23 2.54 -11.94
CA THR A 196 -16.43 2.53 -11.10
C THR A 196 -17.10 3.90 -10.96
N TYR A 197 -16.54 4.94 -11.59
CA TYR A 197 -17.14 6.27 -11.75
C TYR A 197 -18.04 6.39 -12.99
N LYS A 198 -18.01 5.41 -13.91
CA LYS A 198 -18.85 5.40 -15.13
C LYS A 198 -20.24 4.88 -14.79
N SER A 199 -21.29 5.60 -15.17
CA SER A 199 -22.67 5.29 -14.77
C SER A 199 -23.25 3.96 -15.29
N GLU A 200 -22.66 3.38 -16.33
CA GLU A 200 -23.11 2.10 -16.91
C GLU A 200 -22.94 0.93 -15.93
N PHE A 201 -21.81 0.90 -15.20
CA PHE A 201 -21.43 -0.21 -14.32
C PHE A 201 -20.93 0.24 -12.94
N GLY A 202 -20.71 1.53 -12.75
CA GLY A 202 -20.07 2.12 -11.59
C GLY A 202 -21.05 2.80 -10.63
N LEU A 203 -20.84 2.58 -9.34
CA LEU A 203 -21.63 3.17 -8.25
C LEU A 203 -20.88 4.26 -7.50
N ASN A 204 -19.63 4.56 -7.86
CA ASN A 204 -18.94 5.74 -7.36
C ASN A 204 -19.51 6.98 -8.06
N GLY A 205 -19.60 8.10 -7.32
CA GLY A 205 -19.93 9.38 -7.91
C GLY A 205 -18.79 9.95 -8.76
N HIS A 206 -18.71 11.28 -8.84
CA HIS A 206 -17.66 11.94 -9.61
C HIS A 206 -16.25 11.57 -9.12
N LEU A 207 -15.36 11.33 -10.08
CA LEU A 207 -13.94 11.07 -9.84
C LEU A 207 -13.25 12.36 -9.37
N ASN A 208 -12.63 12.35 -8.19
CA ASN A 208 -11.96 13.50 -7.61
C ASN A 208 -10.48 13.19 -7.33
N PHE A 209 -9.59 13.99 -7.94
CA PHE A 209 -8.13 13.89 -7.82
C PHE A 209 -7.51 14.90 -6.85
N GLN A 210 -8.30 15.61 -6.06
CA GLN A 210 -7.80 16.62 -5.10
C GLN A 210 -6.78 16.05 -4.12
N ALA A 211 -6.84 14.75 -3.81
CA ALA A 211 -5.88 14.05 -2.98
C ALA A 211 -4.44 14.05 -3.53
N PHE A 212 -4.26 14.29 -4.84
CA PHE A 212 -2.97 14.32 -5.52
C PHE A 212 -2.40 15.74 -5.66
N ILE A 213 -3.18 16.77 -5.32
CA ILE A 213 -2.70 18.16 -5.36
C ILE A 213 -1.95 18.41 -4.05
N HIS A 214 -0.70 18.83 -4.14
CA HIS A 214 0.16 19.11 -2.98
C HIS A 214 -0.50 20.19 -2.08
N LYS A 215 -0.55 19.91 -0.77
CA LYS A 215 -0.80 20.89 0.29
C LYS A 215 0.52 21.27 0.94
#